data_AF-A0A949NEI7-F1
#
_entry.id   AF-A0A949NEI7-F1
#
_cell.length_a   1.000
_cell.length_b   1.000
_cell.length_c   1.000
_cell.angle_alpha   90.00
_cell.angle_beta   90.00
_cell.angle_gamma   90.00
#
_symmetry.space_group_name_H-M   'P 1'
#
loop_
_entity.id
_entity.type
_entity.pdbx_description
1 polymer ?
#
loop_
_entity_poly.entity_id
_entity_poly.type
_entity_poly.pdbx_seq_one_letter_code
_entity_poly.pdbx_strand_id
1 'polypeptide(L)'
;MPETRTKKGTDTGVSGIELGNSSRRVRSKYHVVIDGVVNQVETLDSFAIKFGLLTNIPVTKLKHILRNIPASMWVGTSKSKANGLLTLVEEAGGVGRIVVEKPVEESTEHESNPALKNARENSCSKCGFPLNKDDDFCQFCMTRVGEIKDIPSEKNVSCEKAARTSIPLARLLFYVLVVFAAVIITYVIKS
;
A
#
# COMPACT_ATOMS: atom_id res chain seq x y z
N MET A 1 -4.95 -23.70 -54.14
CA MET A 1 -3.51 -23.34 -54.26
C MET A 1 -3.40 -22.17 -55.22
N PRO A 2 -2.47 -21.19 -55.09
CA PRO A 2 -1.27 -21.12 -54.22
C PRO A 2 -1.22 -19.84 -53.33
N GLU A 3 -0.66 -19.92 -52.11
CA GLU A 3 0.69 -19.47 -51.64
C GLU A 3 0.86 -17.97 -51.32
N THR A 4 0.95 -17.65 -50.02
CA THR A 4 2.13 -17.18 -49.26
C THR A 4 2.58 -15.73 -49.48
N ARG A 5 2.64 -14.95 -48.38
CA ARG A 5 3.83 -14.13 -48.11
C ARG A 5 4.02 -13.82 -46.63
N THR A 6 5.21 -14.19 -46.18
CA THR A 6 5.84 -14.09 -44.88
C THR A 6 6.49 -12.71 -44.65
N LYS A 7 6.62 -12.35 -43.36
CA LYS A 7 7.66 -11.55 -42.69
C LYS A 7 7.78 -10.04 -43.01
N LYS A 8 7.68 -9.24 -41.93
CA LYS A 8 8.63 -8.15 -41.67
C LYS A 8 8.84 -8.01 -40.16
N GLY A 9 10.02 -8.39 -39.70
CA GLY A 9 10.55 -7.92 -38.42
C GLY A 9 10.97 -6.47 -38.55
N THR A 10 10.96 -5.75 -37.44
CA THR A 10 11.69 -4.48 -37.33
C THR A 10 12.26 -4.40 -35.93
N ASP A 11 13.54 -4.74 -35.84
CA ASP A 11 14.40 -4.41 -34.73
C ASP A 11 14.43 -2.89 -34.58
N THR A 12 14.16 -2.40 -33.37
CA THR A 12 14.70 -1.13 -32.92
C THR A 12 15.28 -1.34 -31.53
N GLY A 13 16.57 -1.64 -31.51
CA GLY A 13 17.40 -1.34 -30.37
C GLY A 13 17.51 0.18 -30.24
N VAL A 14 17.19 0.70 -29.06
CA VAL A 14 17.72 1.99 -28.62
C VAL A 14 18.42 1.75 -27.29
N SER A 15 19.74 1.85 -27.42
CA SER A 15 20.78 2.01 -26.43
C SER A 15 20.53 3.18 -25.47
N GLY A 16 20.96 2.98 -24.22
CA GLY A 16 21.57 4.03 -23.42
C GLY A 16 20.62 4.77 -22.49
N ILE A 17 20.71 4.48 -21.19
CA ILE A 17 20.36 5.47 -20.16
C ILE A 17 21.42 5.45 -19.05
N GLU A 18 22.41 6.31 -19.27
CA GLU A 18 22.92 7.30 -18.32
C GLU A 18 23.09 6.90 -16.85
N LEU A 19 24.34 6.62 -16.48
CA LEU A 19 24.89 6.83 -15.14
C LEU A 19 24.94 8.34 -14.84
N GLY A 20 23.78 8.92 -14.55
CA GLY A 20 23.60 10.34 -14.30
C GLY A 20 23.41 10.66 -12.81
N ASN A 21 24.49 11.11 -12.18
CA ASN A 21 24.56 12.11 -11.12
C ASN A 21 23.49 12.05 -9.99
N SER A 22 23.92 11.59 -8.82
CA SER A 22 23.19 11.57 -7.53
C SER A 22 22.92 12.97 -6.97
N SER A 23 22.31 13.86 -7.76
CA SER A 23 21.55 14.98 -7.23
C SER A 23 20.45 14.39 -6.36
N ARG A 24 20.44 14.74 -5.08
CA ARG A 24 19.42 14.39 -4.09
C ARG A 24 18.10 15.05 -4.52
N ARG A 25 17.48 14.52 -5.59
CA ARG A 25 16.21 15.00 -6.13
C ARG A 25 15.18 14.85 -5.03
N VAL A 26 14.67 15.98 -4.54
CA VAL A 26 13.62 15.99 -3.54
C VAL A 26 12.42 15.27 -4.16
N ARG A 27 12.14 14.05 -3.69
CA ARG A 27 11.12 13.19 -4.28
C ARG A 27 9.77 13.69 -3.80
N SER A 28 8.98 14.28 -4.69
CA SER A 28 7.59 14.64 -4.39
C SER A 28 6.80 13.40 -4.00
N LYS A 29 5.93 13.53 -2.99
CA LYS A 29 5.06 12.47 -2.53
C LYS A 29 3.66 12.71 -3.08
N TYR A 30 3.12 11.71 -3.75
CA TYR A 30 1.81 11.72 -4.37
C TYR A 30 0.85 10.93 -3.48
N HIS A 31 -0.29 11.53 -3.18
CA HIS A 31 -1.39 10.90 -2.47
C HIS A 31 -2.58 10.78 -3.41
N VAL A 32 -3.15 9.59 -3.52
CA VAL A 32 -4.42 9.36 -4.23
C VAL A 32 -5.52 9.31 -3.18
N VAL A 33 -6.38 10.31 -3.20
CA VAL A 33 -7.49 10.46 -2.26
C VAL A 33 -8.80 10.17 -3.00
N ILE A 34 -9.65 9.34 -2.41
CA ILE A 34 -11.02 9.10 -2.88
C ILE A 34 -11.93 10.08 -2.15
N ASP A 35 -12.62 10.92 -2.92
CA ASP A 35 -13.50 11.98 -2.42
C ASP A 35 -14.96 11.56 -2.39
N GLY A 36 -15.35 10.56 -3.18
CA GLY A 36 -16.72 10.09 -3.24
C GLY A 36 -16.94 9.01 -4.28
N VAL A 37 -18.20 8.57 -4.38
CA VAL A 37 -18.69 7.69 -5.44
C VAL A 37 -19.87 8.40 -6.11
N VAL A 38 -19.97 8.27 -7.44
CA VAL A 38 -21.08 8.89 -8.19
C VAL A 38 -22.36 8.09 -7.91
N ASN A 39 -23.17 8.57 -6.95
CA ASN A 39 -24.36 7.89 -6.44
C ASN A 39 -25.45 7.58 -7.49
N GLN A 40 -25.40 8.22 -8.67
CA GLN A 40 -26.32 7.95 -9.76
C GLN A 40 -25.95 6.69 -10.56
N VAL A 41 -24.69 6.26 -10.49
CA VAL A 41 -24.14 5.16 -11.30
C VAL A 41 -23.87 3.92 -10.44
N GLU A 42 -23.28 4.08 -9.26
CA GLU A 42 -22.89 2.94 -8.40
C GLU A 42 -23.16 3.17 -6.91
N THR A 43 -23.34 2.08 -6.17
CA THR A 43 -23.35 2.08 -4.69
C THR A 43 -21.93 1.93 -4.14
N LEU A 44 -21.69 2.32 -2.87
CA LEU A 44 -20.38 2.13 -2.22
C LEU A 44 -19.90 0.67 -2.25
N ASP A 45 -20.83 -0.29 -2.11
CA ASP A 45 -20.51 -1.72 -2.13
C ASP A 45 -20.18 -2.20 -3.55
N SER A 46 -20.93 -1.73 -4.57
CA SER A 46 -20.63 -2.01 -5.99
C SER A 46 -19.25 -1.48 -6.38
N PHE A 47 -18.95 -0.23 -6.00
CA PHE A 47 -17.66 0.40 -6.22
C PHE A 47 -16.54 -0.42 -5.56
N ALA A 48 -16.71 -0.82 -4.29
CA ALA A 48 -15.71 -1.59 -3.56
C ALA A 48 -15.40 -2.95 -4.22
N ILE A 49 -16.41 -3.62 -4.78
CA ILE A 49 -16.24 -4.89 -5.49
C ILE A 49 -15.47 -4.65 -6.80
N LYS A 50 -15.93 -3.72 -7.63
CA LYS A 50 -15.33 -3.42 -8.94
C LYS A 50 -13.89 -2.94 -8.80
N PHE A 51 -13.67 -1.98 -7.91
CA PHE A 51 -12.34 -1.46 -7.64
C PHE A 51 -11.42 -2.51 -7.00
N GLY A 52 -11.96 -3.36 -6.13
CA GLY A 52 -11.22 -4.48 -5.53
C GLY A 52 -10.72 -5.49 -6.56
N LEU A 53 -11.54 -5.78 -7.58
CA LEU A 53 -11.15 -6.64 -8.71
C LEU A 53 -10.04 -6.00 -9.55
N LEU A 54 -10.14 -4.69 -9.83
CA LEU A 54 -9.13 -3.98 -10.62
C LEU A 54 -7.77 -3.87 -9.90
N THR A 55 -7.78 -3.74 -8.58
CA THR A 55 -6.56 -3.48 -7.79
C THR A 55 -6.05 -4.69 -7.00
N ASN A 56 -6.77 -5.81 -7.03
CA ASN A 56 -6.54 -6.98 -6.17
C ASN A 56 -6.54 -6.63 -4.66
N ILE A 57 -7.31 -5.63 -4.26
CA ILE A 57 -7.48 -5.26 -2.84
C ILE A 57 -8.74 -5.96 -2.30
N PRO A 58 -8.67 -6.59 -1.11
CA PRO A 58 -9.85 -7.22 -0.51
C PRO A 58 -11.00 -6.23 -0.30
N VAL A 59 -12.22 -6.63 -0.69
CA VAL A 59 -13.43 -5.81 -0.61
C VAL A 59 -13.72 -5.35 0.82
N THR A 60 -13.42 -6.16 1.82
CA THR A 60 -13.58 -5.80 3.24
C THR A 60 -12.73 -4.60 3.64
N LYS A 61 -11.48 -4.55 3.17
CA LYS A 61 -10.57 -3.42 3.41
C LYS A 61 -11.07 -2.17 2.70
N LEU A 62 -11.50 -2.31 1.45
CA LEU A 62 -12.08 -1.20 0.68
C LEU A 62 -13.33 -0.63 1.35
N LYS A 63 -14.25 -1.48 1.78
CA LYS A 63 -15.46 -1.06 2.51
C LYS A 63 -15.13 -0.30 3.79
N HIS A 64 -14.07 -0.68 4.50
CA HIS A 64 -13.63 0.06 5.68
C HIS A 64 -13.06 1.44 5.34
N ILE A 65 -12.23 1.53 4.28
CA ILE A 65 -11.67 2.80 3.79
C ILE A 65 -12.80 3.74 3.33
N LEU A 66 -13.78 3.21 2.58
CA LEU A 66 -14.86 3.98 1.97
C LEU A 66 -15.94 4.45 2.96
N ARG A 67 -15.97 3.92 4.18
CA ARG A 67 -16.83 4.46 5.25
C ARG A 67 -16.39 5.84 5.72
N ASN A 68 -15.11 6.17 5.56
CA ASN A 68 -14.50 7.40 6.05
C ASN A 68 -14.03 8.28 4.88
N ILE A 69 -14.91 8.50 3.89
CA ILE A 69 -14.64 9.42 2.79
C ILE A 69 -14.67 10.87 3.31
N PRO A 70 -13.70 11.74 2.94
CA PRO A 70 -12.59 11.51 2.01
C PRO A 70 -11.45 10.66 2.62
N ALA A 71 -10.94 9.69 1.86
CA ALA A 71 -9.94 8.74 2.34
C ALA A 71 -8.70 8.66 1.44
N SER A 72 -7.50 8.71 2.03
CA SER A 72 -6.26 8.44 1.32
C SER A 72 -6.09 6.94 1.10
N MET A 73 -6.08 6.52 -0.16
CA MET A 73 -5.99 5.12 -0.54
C MET A 73 -4.55 4.68 -0.78
N TRP A 74 -3.75 5.56 -1.36
CA TRP A 74 -2.38 5.23 -1.74
C TRP A 74 -1.48 6.44 -1.61
N VAL A 75 -0.24 6.17 -1.19
CA VAL A 75 0.82 7.17 -1.08
C VAL A 75 2.10 6.62 -1.69
N GLY A 76 2.77 7.40 -2.54
CA GLY A 76 4.06 7.00 -3.09
C GLY A 76 4.74 8.10 -3.89
N THR A 77 5.87 7.78 -4.53
CA THR A 77 6.73 8.77 -5.21
C THR A 77 6.54 8.79 -6.74
N SER A 78 5.84 7.80 -7.29
CA SER A 78 5.65 7.66 -8.73
C SER A 78 4.38 8.35 -9.21
N LYS A 79 4.54 9.37 -10.06
CA LYS A 79 3.44 10.10 -10.70
C LYS A 79 2.64 9.19 -11.65
N SER A 80 3.31 8.35 -12.45
CA SER A 80 2.63 7.45 -13.39
C SER A 80 1.75 6.44 -12.66
N LYS A 81 2.22 5.93 -11.52
CA LYS A 81 1.43 5.03 -10.67
C LYS A 81 0.24 5.74 -10.01
N ALA A 82 0.43 6.98 -9.55
CA ALA A 82 -0.67 7.79 -9.00
C ALA A 82 -1.76 8.04 -10.05
N ASN A 83 -1.37 8.41 -11.27
CA ASN A 83 -2.29 8.61 -12.38
C ASN A 83 -3.01 7.32 -12.76
N GLY A 84 -2.29 6.19 -12.88
CA GLY A 84 -2.91 4.90 -13.17
C GLY A 84 -3.94 4.49 -12.12
N LEU A 85 -3.66 4.73 -10.83
CA LEU A 85 -4.62 4.48 -9.76
C LEU A 85 -5.84 5.41 -9.84
N LEU A 86 -5.64 6.68 -10.19
CA LEU A 86 -6.75 7.62 -10.37
C LEU A 86 -7.67 7.18 -11.51
N THR A 87 -7.11 6.75 -12.64
CA THR A 87 -7.89 6.20 -13.76
C THR A 87 -8.70 4.98 -13.34
N LEU A 88 -8.13 4.07 -12.54
CA LEU A 88 -8.88 2.91 -12.02
C LEU A 88 -10.02 3.32 -11.07
N VAL A 89 -9.85 4.41 -10.31
CA VAL A 89 -10.93 4.94 -9.44
C VAL A 89 -12.07 5.49 -10.31
N GLU A 90 -11.75 6.26 -11.35
CA GLU A 90 -12.75 6.83 -12.27
C GLU A 90 -13.48 5.73 -13.07
N GLU A 91 -12.76 4.72 -13.58
CA GLU A 91 -13.32 3.56 -14.26
C GLU A 91 -14.26 2.75 -13.35
N ALA A 92 -13.94 2.68 -12.06
CA ALA A 92 -14.80 2.05 -11.06
C ALA A 92 -16.03 2.90 -10.68
N GLY A 93 -16.18 4.13 -11.20
CA GLY A 93 -17.29 5.03 -10.88
C GLY A 93 -17.07 5.90 -9.63
N GLY A 94 -15.82 5.96 -9.14
CA GLY A 94 -15.42 6.81 -8.02
C GLY A 94 -14.97 8.20 -8.48
N VAL A 95 -14.95 9.14 -7.53
CA VAL A 95 -14.37 10.47 -7.68
C VAL A 95 -13.09 10.51 -6.86
N GLY A 96 -11.96 10.74 -7.51
CA GLY A 96 -10.66 10.82 -6.85
C GLY A 96 -9.89 12.08 -7.23
N ARG A 97 -8.87 12.40 -6.43
CA ARG A 97 -7.91 13.46 -6.74
C ARG A 97 -6.51 13.05 -6.31
N ILE A 98 -5.51 13.60 -7.01
CA ILE A 98 -4.10 13.44 -6.67
C ILE A 98 -3.64 14.68 -5.92
N VAL A 99 -3.29 14.51 -4.65
CA VAL A 99 -2.67 15.56 -3.84
C VAL A 99 -1.16 15.37 -3.90
N VAL A 100 -0.47 16.33 -4.50
CA VAL A 100 0.99 16.35 -4.51
C VAL A 100 1.44 17.09 -3.26
N GLU A 101 1.96 16.35 -2.29
CA GLU A 101 2.76 16.95 -1.23
C GLU A 101 4.06 17.37 -1.89
N LYS A 102 4.13 18.67 -2.23
CA LYS A 102 5.43 19.28 -2.45
C LYS A 102 6.19 19.08 -1.15
N PRO A 103 7.41 18.52 -1.20
CA PRO A 103 8.27 18.55 -0.04
C PRO A 103 8.31 20.02 0.37
N VAL A 104 7.80 20.30 1.57
CA VAL A 104 7.96 21.62 2.15
C VAL A 104 9.47 21.80 2.11
N GLU A 105 9.94 22.68 1.24
CA GLU A 105 11.26 23.26 1.40
C GLU A 105 11.15 23.86 2.78
N GLU A 106 11.70 23.12 3.74
CA GLU A 106 11.89 23.55 5.10
C GLU A 106 12.83 24.74 4.95
N SER A 107 12.25 25.91 4.65
CA SER A 107 12.88 27.19 4.82
C SER A 107 13.12 27.28 6.32
N THR A 108 14.24 26.69 6.74
CA THR A 108 15.10 27.24 7.77
C THR A 108 15.18 28.73 7.55
N GLU A 109 14.29 29.47 8.22
CA GLU A 109 14.50 30.81 8.73
C GLU A 109 13.35 31.18 9.68
N HIS A 110 13.66 31.00 10.98
CA HIS A 110 13.19 31.72 12.19
C HIS A 110 11.68 31.82 12.47
N GLU A 111 11.19 31.29 13.60
CA GLU A 111 11.47 31.86 14.93
C GLU A 111 11.92 30.81 15.95
N SER A 112 13.20 30.92 16.31
CA SER A 112 13.82 30.22 17.41
C SER A 112 13.28 30.74 18.74
N ASN A 113 12.20 30.14 19.23
CA ASN A 113 11.92 30.13 20.67
C ASN A 113 12.44 28.78 21.22
N PRO A 114 13.62 28.73 21.86
CA PRO A 114 14.28 27.48 22.26
C PRO A 114 13.53 26.69 23.36
N ALA A 115 12.38 27.17 23.83
CA ALA A 115 11.58 26.53 24.88
C ALA A 115 10.74 25.32 24.42
N LEU A 116 10.42 25.19 23.12
CA LEU A 116 9.42 24.19 22.66
C LEU A 116 9.99 22.94 21.98
N LYS A 117 11.26 22.93 21.52
CA LYS A 117 11.86 21.74 20.89
C LYS A 117 12.18 20.62 21.88
N ASN A 118 12.19 20.93 23.16
CA ASN A 118 12.43 19.98 24.25
C ASN A 118 11.17 19.22 24.71
N ALA A 119 9.98 19.58 24.20
CA ALA A 119 8.70 19.02 24.66
C ALA A 119 8.24 17.77 23.88
N ARG A 120 8.86 17.48 22.73
CA ARG A 120 8.45 16.32 21.89
C ARG A 120 9.27 15.04 22.13
N GLU A 121 10.33 15.11 22.92
CA GLU A 121 11.25 13.99 23.09
C GLU A 121 11.03 13.19 24.39
N ASN A 122 10.27 13.73 25.34
CA ASN A 122 9.98 13.07 26.61
C ASN A 122 8.48 12.77 26.70
N SER A 123 8.05 11.58 26.29
CA SER A 123 6.70 11.07 26.57
C SER A 123 6.78 9.84 27.46
N CYS A 124 5.81 9.66 28.36
CA CYS A 124 5.77 8.51 29.26
C CYS A 124 5.68 7.19 28.49
N SER A 125 6.61 6.27 28.73
CA SER A 125 6.64 4.95 28.07
C SER A 125 5.42 4.07 28.34
N LYS A 126 4.68 4.33 29.43
CA LYS A 126 3.51 3.54 29.84
C LYS A 126 2.18 4.07 29.28
N CYS A 127 2.00 5.40 29.21
CA CYS A 127 0.71 6.01 28.84
C CYS A 127 0.79 7.03 27.70
N GLY A 128 1.99 7.37 27.22
CA GLY A 128 2.19 8.33 26.13
C GLY A 128 2.00 9.80 26.52
N PHE A 129 1.76 10.12 27.80
CA PHE A 129 1.61 11.50 28.25
C PHE A 129 2.92 12.29 28.09
N PRO A 130 2.89 13.53 27.57
CA PRO A 130 4.09 14.36 27.44
C PRO A 130 4.62 14.76 28.82
N LEU A 131 5.92 14.62 29.03
CA LEU A 131 6.61 14.85 30.29
C LEU A 131 7.56 16.04 30.17
N ASN A 132 7.69 16.82 31.24
CA ASN A 132 8.75 17.83 31.31
C ASN A 132 10.08 17.16 31.68
N LYS A 133 11.20 17.84 31.39
CA LYS A 133 12.55 17.30 31.64
C LYS A 133 12.89 17.14 33.12
N ASP A 134 12.15 17.83 33.98
CA ASP A 134 12.39 17.88 35.42
C ASP A 134 11.36 17.03 36.21
N ASP A 135 10.44 16.34 35.52
CA ASP A 135 9.43 15.50 36.16
C ASP A 135 9.99 14.09 36.45
N ASP A 136 10.15 13.75 37.73
CA ASP A 136 10.57 12.40 38.16
C ASP A 136 9.48 11.34 37.92
N PHE A 137 8.21 11.77 37.86
CA PHE A 137 7.03 10.91 37.74
C PHE A 137 6.04 11.46 36.70
N CYS A 138 5.40 10.55 35.95
CA CYS A 138 4.30 10.91 35.08
C CYS A 138 3.06 11.36 35.88
N GLN A 139 2.56 12.57 35.61
CA GLN A 139 1.39 13.13 36.29
C GLN A 139 0.10 12.33 36.06
N PHE A 140 0.01 11.60 34.95
CA PHE A 140 -1.21 10.85 34.60
C PHE A 140 -1.22 9.42 35.15
N CYS A 141 -0.08 8.72 35.11
CA CYS A 141 0.00 7.31 35.48
C CYS A 141 0.95 7.00 36.65
N MET A 142 1.52 8.04 37.28
CA MET A 142 2.44 7.98 38.42
C MET A 142 3.67 7.07 38.22
N THR A 143 4.03 6.79 36.96
CA THR A 143 5.18 5.93 36.62
C THR A 143 6.46 6.76 36.56
N ARG A 144 7.56 6.25 37.13
CA ARG A 144 8.86 6.93 37.21
C ARG A 144 9.53 7.05 35.84
N VAL A 145 10.15 8.20 35.55
CA VAL A 145 10.58 8.60 34.19
C VAL A 145 12.01 8.15 33.82
N GLY A 146 12.75 7.46 34.71
CA GLY A 146 14.18 7.16 34.51
C GLY A 146 14.58 5.71 34.19
N GLU A 147 13.67 4.74 34.22
CA GLU A 147 14.04 3.31 34.28
C GLU A 147 14.17 2.60 32.91
N ILE A 148 13.98 3.29 31.78
CA ILE A 148 13.94 2.64 30.46
C ILE A 148 14.78 3.41 29.44
N LYS A 149 16.10 3.48 29.63
CA LYS A 149 17.02 4.04 28.62
C LYS A 149 17.64 3.01 27.66
N ASP A 150 17.44 1.71 27.88
CA ASP A 150 18.06 0.68 27.04
C ASP A 150 17.01 -0.31 26.51
N ILE A 151 16.16 0.13 25.58
CA ILE A 151 15.49 -0.81 24.67
C ILE A 151 15.68 -0.30 23.23
N PRO A 152 16.45 -1.00 22.38
CA PRO A 152 16.65 -0.59 21.00
C PRO A 152 15.29 -0.56 20.27
N SER A 153 14.98 0.61 19.73
CA SER A 153 13.82 0.87 18.88
C SER A 153 14.02 0.21 17.50
N GLU A 154 13.76 -1.09 17.41
CA GLU A 154 13.43 -1.76 16.14
C GLU A 154 11.94 -2.10 16.13
N LYS A 155 11.10 -1.11 15.84
CA LYS A 155 9.76 -1.39 15.31
C LYS A 155 9.82 -1.38 13.78
N ASN A 156 10.44 -2.42 13.24
CA ASN A 156 10.08 -2.92 11.93
C ASN A 156 8.64 -3.42 12.03
N VAL A 157 7.68 -2.56 11.68
CA VAL A 157 6.31 -3.01 11.40
C VAL A 157 6.39 -3.82 10.11
N SER A 158 6.75 -5.10 10.28
CA SER A 158 6.53 -6.12 9.28
C SER A 158 5.03 -6.18 9.07
N CYS A 159 4.59 -5.63 7.94
CA CYS A 159 3.32 -5.99 7.35
C CYS A 159 3.40 -7.50 7.09
N GLU A 160 2.93 -8.29 8.04
CA GLU A 160 2.84 -9.74 7.92
C GLU A 160 1.96 -10.01 6.71
N LYS A 161 2.63 -10.49 5.67
CA LYS A 161 2.04 -10.88 4.40
C LYS A 161 0.87 -11.79 4.73
N ALA A 162 -0.33 -11.37 4.35
CA ALA A 162 -1.50 -12.23 4.32
C ALA A 162 -1.06 -13.58 3.77
N ALA A 163 -1.12 -14.60 4.63
CA ALA A 163 -0.69 -15.94 4.31
C ALA A 163 -1.41 -16.35 3.03
N ARG A 164 -0.68 -16.37 1.91
CA ARG A 164 -1.10 -17.15 0.76
C ARG A 164 -1.23 -18.54 1.32
N THR A 165 -2.46 -19.03 1.45
CA THR A 165 -2.74 -20.44 1.70
C THR A 165 -2.22 -21.20 0.50
N SER A 166 -0.91 -21.41 0.46
CA SER A 166 -0.26 -22.32 -0.47
C SER A 166 -0.74 -23.69 -0.06
N ILE A 167 -1.78 -24.18 -0.74
CA ILE A 167 -2.17 -25.57 -0.67
C ILE A 167 -0.88 -26.35 -0.96
N PRO A 168 -0.39 -27.19 -0.03
CA PRO A 168 0.88 -27.89 -0.21
C PRO A 168 0.80 -28.69 -1.50
N LEU A 169 1.80 -28.53 -2.37
CA LEU A 169 1.82 -29.09 -3.72
C LEU A 169 1.54 -30.61 -3.73
N ALA A 170 1.97 -31.31 -2.69
CA ALA A 170 1.71 -32.73 -2.45
C ALA A 170 0.20 -33.07 -2.35
N ARG A 171 -0.61 -32.24 -1.68
CA ARG A 171 -2.06 -32.45 -1.61
C ARG A 171 -2.73 -32.24 -2.96
N LEU A 172 -2.28 -31.24 -3.72
CA LEU A 172 -2.80 -30.99 -5.06
C LEU A 172 -2.52 -32.17 -6.01
N LEU A 173 -1.30 -32.71 -6.00
CA LEU A 173 -0.95 -33.89 -6.78
C LEU A 173 -1.77 -35.13 -6.38
N PHE A 174 -2.00 -35.32 -5.08
CA PHE A 174 -2.86 -36.40 -4.58
C PHE A 174 -4.28 -36.30 -5.14
N TYR A 175 -4.90 -35.10 -5.09
CA TYR A 175 -6.25 -34.92 -5.65
C TYR A 175 -6.30 -35.17 -7.15
N VAL A 176 -5.30 -34.72 -7.91
CA VAL A 176 -5.24 -34.98 -9.36
C VAL A 176 -5.14 -36.48 -9.64
N LEU A 177 -4.31 -37.23 -8.90
CA LEU A 177 -4.21 -38.68 -9.05
C LEU A 177 -5.52 -39.41 -8.72
N VAL A 178 -6.22 -39.00 -7.66
CA VAL A 178 -7.51 -39.60 -7.28
C VAL A 178 -8.56 -39.38 -8.36
N VAL A 179 -8.66 -38.17 -8.91
CA VAL A 179 -9.58 -37.86 -10.01
C VAL A 179 -9.21 -38.66 -11.27
N PHE A 180 -7.92 -38.74 -11.60
CA PHE A 180 -7.46 -39.50 -12.77
C PHE A 180 -7.76 -41.00 -12.62
N ALA A 181 -7.54 -41.58 -11.43
CA ALA A 181 -7.88 -42.96 -11.13
C ALA A 181 -9.40 -43.21 -11.25
N ALA A 182 -10.24 -42.30 -10.74
CA ALA A 182 -11.69 -42.42 -10.89
C ALA A 182 -12.15 -42.38 -12.36
N VAL A 183 -11.53 -41.53 -13.18
CA VAL A 183 -11.80 -41.46 -14.63
C VAL A 183 -11.38 -42.77 -15.33
N ILE A 184 -10.23 -43.33 -14.99
CA ILE A 184 -9.78 -44.62 -15.57
C ILE A 184 -10.73 -45.75 -15.15
N ILE A 185 -11.10 -45.84 -13.87
CA ILE A 185 -12.01 -46.88 -13.37
C ILE A 185 -13.37 -46.80 -14.08
N THR A 186 -13.94 -45.59 -14.21
CA THR A 186 -15.21 -45.39 -14.91
C THR A 186 -15.12 -45.70 -16.40
N TYR A 187 -13.98 -45.42 -17.05
CA TYR A 187 -13.73 -45.79 -18.44
C TYR A 187 -13.65 -47.30 -18.63
N VAL A 188 -12.94 -48.01 -17.74
CA VAL A 188 -12.78 -49.48 -17.80
C VAL A 188 -14.10 -50.21 -17.53
N ILE A 189 -14.95 -49.72 -16.62
CA ILE A 189 -16.26 -50.33 -16.36
C ILE A 189 -17.22 -50.16 -17.54
N LYS A 190 -17.06 -49.09 -18.32
CA LYS A 190 -17.94 -48.78 -19.46
C LYS A 190 -17.51 -49.44 -20.77
N SER A 191 -16.24 -49.81 -20.90
CA SER A 191 -15.69 -50.53 -22.06
C SER A 191 -15.92 -52.03 -21.97
#